data_AF-A0A6N9TVE9-F1
#
_entry.id   AF-A0A6N9TVE9-F1
#
_cell.length_a   1.000
_cell.length_b   1.000
_cell.length_c   1.000
_cell.angle_alpha   90.00
_cell.angle_beta   90.00
_cell.angle_gamma   90.00
#
_symmetry.space_group_name_H-M   'P 1'
#
loop_
_entity.id
_entity.type
_entity.pdbx_description
1 polymer ?
#
loop_
_entity_poly.entity_id
_entity_poly.type
_entity_poly.pdbx_seq_one_letter_code
_entity_poly.pdbx_strand_id
1 'polypeptide(L)'
;MAEEEPVRRLGVVFSSPFPGEAFVSWVDTVAASLRVSRAAALRTLGLPGSARFSTHQFHLSPEQLEGLRRRTGLRPAQVERMLFRFYAPTALPQLAEDNGSIAQGARVSQPWLRRDHSAACPLCVEASGGRWLLGWRLKWTFLCADHLVYLVDRCPRCGLRLYWRLEATGAGQRTHCVRPAARNGRGGRRLGTTVCGFPVAEMPALPVGDEEAVHVQRRVQALLTLADVSHNRPRAACCSSSS
;
A
#
# COMPACT_ATOMS: atom_id res chain seq x y z
N MET A 1 28.71 -23.72 10.26
CA MET A 1 29.05 -22.33 10.59
C MET A 1 28.53 -21.48 9.43
N ALA A 2 27.29 -21.00 9.50
CA ALA A 2 26.75 -20.13 8.45
C ALA A 2 27.33 -18.72 8.69
N GLU A 3 28.14 -18.22 7.76
CA GLU A 3 28.60 -16.84 7.77
C GLU A 3 27.40 -15.90 7.72
N GLU A 4 27.20 -15.12 8.79
CA GLU A 4 26.25 -14.02 8.77
C GLU A 4 26.76 -12.96 7.78
N GLU A 5 26.10 -12.90 6.62
CA GLU A 5 26.36 -11.89 5.60
C GLU A 5 26.24 -10.49 6.22
N PRO A 6 27.28 -9.63 6.12
CA PRO A 6 27.31 -8.35 6.81
C PRO A 6 26.16 -7.46 6.31
N VAL A 7 25.21 -7.19 7.21
CA VAL A 7 24.01 -6.41 6.89
C VAL A 7 24.39 -4.94 6.73
N ARG A 8 24.72 -4.56 5.50
CA ARG A 8 24.95 -3.16 5.14
C ARG A 8 23.64 -2.38 5.23
N ARG A 9 23.59 -1.38 6.12
CA ARG A 9 22.54 -0.37 6.10
C ARG A 9 22.55 0.33 4.75
N LEU A 10 21.37 0.59 4.19
CA LEU A 10 21.28 1.37 2.98
C LEU A 10 21.76 2.80 3.29
N GLY A 11 22.72 3.30 2.51
CA GLY A 11 23.25 4.67 2.67
C GLY A 11 22.25 5.77 2.27
N VAL A 12 21.00 5.41 2.02
CA VAL A 12 19.91 6.31 1.64
C VAL A 12 18.96 6.42 2.82
N VAL A 13 18.77 7.64 3.32
CA VAL A 13 17.71 7.94 4.29
C VAL A 13 16.39 7.95 3.55
N PHE A 14 15.57 6.91 3.75
CA PHE A 14 14.23 6.87 3.19
C PHE A 14 13.30 7.80 3.98
N SER A 15 12.41 8.51 3.28
CA SER A 15 11.35 9.27 3.93
C SER A 15 10.53 8.35 4.84
N SER A 16 10.21 8.85 6.03
CA SER A 16 9.31 8.15 6.94
C SER A 16 7.98 7.84 6.23
N PRO A 17 7.38 6.66 6.45
CA PRO A 17 6.06 6.32 5.92
C PRO A 17 5.04 7.39 6.25
N PHE A 18 4.20 7.73 5.27
CA PHE A 18 3.08 8.64 5.50
C PHE A 18 2.00 7.94 6.36
N PRO A 19 1.28 8.65 7.25
CA PRO A 19 0.21 8.04 8.05
C PRO A 19 -0.83 7.32 7.19
N GLY A 20 -1.09 6.04 7.48
CA GLY A 20 -2.01 5.19 6.71
C GLY A 20 -1.52 4.79 5.31
N GLU A 21 -0.27 5.07 4.94
CA GLU A 21 0.32 4.68 3.66
C GLU A 21 0.36 3.15 3.50
N ALA A 22 -0.02 2.65 2.32
CA ALA A 22 0.12 1.24 1.99
C ALA A 22 1.60 0.86 1.86
N PHE A 23 1.99 -0.33 2.31
CA PHE A 23 3.39 -0.78 2.25
C PHE A 23 3.96 -0.72 0.82
N VAL A 24 3.14 -1.10 -0.17
CA VAL A 24 3.50 -1.02 -1.60
C VAL A 24 3.72 0.41 -2.10
N SER A 25 2.99 1.41 -1.57
CA SER A 25 3.19 2.83 -1.90
C SER A 25 4.54 3.33 -1.40
N TRP A 26 4.91 2.93 -0.19
CA TRP A 26 6.20 3.27 0.36
C TRP A 26 7.34 2.56 -0.38
N VAL A 27 7.16 1.29 -0.76
CA VAL A 27 8.13 0.59 -1.62
C VAL A 27 8.29 1.29 -2.97
N ASP A 28 7.23 1.88 -3.54
CA ASP A 28 7.36 2.70 -4.75
C ASP A 28 8.18 3.95 -4.54
N THR A 29 8.09 4.53 -3.35
CA THR A 29 8.92 5.66 -2.97
C THR A 29 10.36 5.25 -2.83
N VAL A 30 10.64 4.13 -2.19
CA VAL A 30 11.99 3.54 -2.14
C VAL A 30 12.51 3.28 -3.56
N ALA A 31 11.70 2.66 -4.42
CA ALA A 31 12.04 2.36 -5.80
C ALA A 31 12.37 3.64 -6.59
N ALA A 32 11.60 4.70 -6.38
CA ALA A 32 11.85 5.98 -7.01
C ALA A 32 13.12 6.67 -6.52
N SER A 33 13.36 6.68 -5.20
CA SER A 33 14.58 7.23 -4.61
C SER A 33 15.83 6.51 -5.10
N LEU A 34 15.75 5.19 -5.27
CA LEU A 34 16.84 4.35 -5.77
C LEU A 34 16.91 4.28 -7.30
N ARG A 35 15.92 4.85 -8.02
CA ARG A 35 15.76 4.73 -9.48
C ARG A 35 15.76 3.28 -9.99
N VAL A 36 15.16 2.38 -9.23
CA VAL A 36 15.04 0.96 -9.58
C VAL A 36 13.58 0.56 -9.79
N SER A 37 13.35 -0.64 -10.32
CA SER A 37 12.00 -1.20 -10.38
C SER A 37 11.50 -1.56 -8.97
N ARG A 38 10.18 -1.61 -8.78
CA ARG A 38 9.57 -2.09 -7.52
C ARG A 38 10.11 -3.47 -7.11
N ALA A 39 10.28 -4.37 -8.08
CA ALA A 39 10.83 -5.71 -7.83
C ALA A 39 12.27 -5.65 -7.31
N ALA A 40 13.10 -4.77 -7.86
CA ALA A 40 14.45 -4.54 -7.37
C ALA A 40 14.45 -3.88 -5.98
N ALA A 41 13.59 -2.90 -5.73
CA ALA A 41 13.44 -2.29 -4.41
C ALA A 41 13.05 -3.31 -3.34
N LEU A 42 12.11 -4.21 -3.63
CA LEU A 42 11.77 -5.31 -2.72
C LEU A 42 12.98 -6.20 -2.41
N ARG A 43 13.78 -6.56 -3.42
CA ARG A 43 15.01 -7.35 -3.20
C ARG A 43 16.03 -6.60 -2.35
N THR A 44 16.23 -5.31 -2.59
CA THR A 44 17.09 -4.45 -1.76
C THR A 44 16.63 -4.39 -0.30
N LEU A 45 15.32 -4.48 -0.07
CA LEU A 45 14.71 -4.56 1.26
C LEU A 45 14.78 -5.95 1.90
N GLY A 46 15.34 -6.95 1.22
CA GLY A 46 15.40 -8.34 1.69
C GLY A 46 14.11 -9.13 1.51
N LEU A 47 13.21 -8.67 0.64
CA LEU A 47 11.94 -9.33 0.33
C LEU A 47 11.98 -9.94 -1.08
N PRO A 48 11.25 -11.04 -1.33
CA PRO A 48 11.18 -11.63 -2.67
C PRO A 48 10.60 -10.62 -3.66
N GLY A 49 11.27 -10.45 -4.80
CA GLY A 49 10.95 -9.42 -5.80
C GLY A 49 9.66 -9.62 -6.60
N SER A 50 8.79 -10.57 -6.22
CA SER A 50 7.52 -10.80 -6.93
C SER A 50 6.47 -9.77 -6.49
N ALA A 51 6.09 -8.88 -7.41
CA ALA A 51 5.08 -7.83 -7.21
C ALA A 51 3.64 -8.30 -7.50
N ARG A 52 3.34 -9.60 -7.30
CA ARG A 52 1.93 -10.06 -7.24
C ARG A 52 1.28 -9.44 -5.97
N PHE A 53 -0.06 -9.48 -5.78
CA PHE A 53 -0.57 -9.45 -4.38
C PHE A 53 0.09 -10.66 -3.77
N SER A 54 1.20 -10.40 -3.11
CA SER A 54 1.90 -11.36 -2.33
C SER A 54 1.50 -11.11 -0.88
N THR A 55 2.00 -12.00 -0.05
CA THR A 55 1.89 -11.99 1.40
C THR A 55 2.22 -10.61 1.98
N HIS A 56 3.20 -9.92 1.38
CA HIS A 56 3.78 -8.65 1.82
C HIS A 56 2.84 -7.44 1.76
N GLN A 57 1.62 -7.56 1.24
CA GLN A 57 0.57 -6.52 1.40
C GLN A 57 -0.32 -6.79 2.62
N PHE A 58 -0.36 -8.04 3.07
CA PHE A 58 -1.19 -8.49 4.19
C PHE A 58 -0.41 -8.57 5.48
N HIS A 59 0.76 -9.20 5.47
CA HIS A 59 1.63 -9.34 6.63
C HIS A 59 3.09 -9.58 6.19
N LEU A 60 4.00 -9.41 7.14
CA LEU A 60 5.40 -9.79 7.03
C LEU A 60 5.73 -10.68 8.23
N SER A 61 6.59 -11.69 8.04
CA SER A 61 7.06 -12.50 9.17
C SER A 61 7.92 -11.65 10.12
N PRO A 62 8.07 -12.06 11.40
CA PRO A 62 8.96 -11.37 12.33
C PRO A 62 10.39 -11.21 11.80
N GLU A 63 10.91 -12.22 11.10
CA GLU A 63 12.23 -12.21 10.47
C GLU A 63 12.33 -11.15 9.36
N GLN A 64 11.28 -11.02 8.54
CA GLN A 64 11.19 -10.00 7.49
C GLN A 64 11.10 -8.59 8.06
N LEU A 65 10.33 -8.39 9.14
CA LEU A 65 10.23 -7.11 9.83
C LEU A 65 11.57 -6.69 10.45
N GLU A 66 12.27 -7.63 11.06
CA GLU A 66 13.58 -7.41 11.67
C GLU A 66 14.64 -7.13 10.58
N GLY A 67 14.59 -7.86 9.47
CA GLY A 67 15.41 -7.61 8.28
C GLY A 67 15.18 -6.23 7.65
N LEU A 68 13.92 -5.75 7.63
CA LEU A 68 13.58 -4.39 7.20
C LEU A 68 14.14 -3.36 8.18
N ARG A 69 13.91 -3.53 9.49
CA ARG A 69 14.40 -2.63 10.52
C ARG A 69 15.91 -2.45 10.43
N ARG A 70 16.67 -3.53 10.23
CA ARG A 70 18.13 -3.45 10.08
C ARG A 70 18.56 -2.65 8.86
N ARG A 71 17.85 -2.76 7.73
CA ARG A 71 18.23 -2.10 6.46
C ARG A 71 17.77 -0.65 6.35
N THR A 72 16.62 -0.32 6.94
CA THR A 72 15.92 0.97 6.72
C THR A 72 15.77 1.81 7.99
N GLY A 73 15.96 1.20 9.17
CA GLY A 73 15.72 1.85 10.46
C GLY A 73 14.24 1.95 10.86
N LEU A 74 13.30 1.51 10.01
CA LEU A 74 11.88 1.53 10.35
C LEU A 74 11.56 0.53 11.47
N ARG A 75 10.83 0.98 12.50
CA ARG A 75 10.37 0.09 13.56
C ARG A 75 9.35 -0.92 12.98
N PRO A 76 9.34 -2.18 13.44
CA PRO A 76 8.36 -3.18 13.02
C PRO A 76 6.91 -2.67 13.07
N ALA A 77 6.53 -2.01 14.18
CA ALA A 77 5.20 -1.41 14.35
C ALA A 77 4.85 -0.34 13.30
N GLN A 78 5.83 0.37 12.74
CA GLN A 78 5.57 1.33 11.64
C GLN A 78 5.25 0.61 10.34
N VAL A 79 5.95 -0.50 10.08
CA VAL A 79 5.72 -1.32 8.88
C VAL A 79 4.38 -2.06 8.98
N GLU A 80 4.04 -2.57 10.16
CA GLU A 80 2.76 -3.26 10.40
C GLU A 80 1.54 -2.41 10.07
N ARG A 81 1.56 -1.11 10.42
CA ARG A 81 0.47 -0.16 10.09
C ARG A 81 0.24 0.03 8.58
N MET A 82 1.19 -0.39 7.76
CA MET A 82 1.13 -0.27 6.30
C MET A 82 0.60 -1.55 5.62
N LEU A 83 0.27 -2.58 6.40
CA LEU A 83 -0.14 -3.91 5.95
C LEU A 83 -1.59 -4.21 6.37
N PHE A 84 -2.34 -5.01 5.60
CA PHE A 84 -3.76 -5.27 5.91
C PHE A 84 -4.01 -5.93 7.27
N ARG A 85 -3.04 -6.69 7.81
CA ARG A 85 -3.14 -7.27 9.17
C ARG A 85 -3.34 -6.20 10.24
N PHE A 86 -2.94 -4.96 9.97
CA PHE A 86 -3.25 -3.82 10.84
C PHE A 86 -4.75 -3.68 11.15
N TYR A 87 -5.62 -3.94 10.17
CA TYR A 87 -7.07 -3.87 10.36
C TYR A 87 -7.66 -5.13 11.00
N ALA A 88 -6.85 -6.14 11.33
CA ALA A 88 -7.35 -7.39 11.90
C ALA A 88 -8.17 -7.19 13.19
N PRO A 89 -7.75 -6.36 14.16
CA PRO A 89 -8.51 -6.20 15.40
C PRO A 89 -9.86 -5.49 15.24
N THR A 90 -10.14 -4.86 14.10
CA THR A 90 -11.32 -4.01 13.92
C THR A 90 -12.16 -4.43 12.70
N ALA A 91 -11.66 -4.16 11.50
CA ALA A 91 -12.43 -4.27 10.27
C ALA A 91 -12.21 -5.58 9.50
N LEU A 92 -11.12 -6.31 9.80
CA LEU A 92 -10.73 -7.53 9.09
C LEU A 92 -10.34 -8.68 10.04
N PRO A 93 -11.16 -9.07 11.03
CA PRO A 93 -10.83 -10.11 12.03
C PRO A 93 -10.36 -11.46 11.44
N GLN A 94 -10.82 -11.80 10.25
CA GLN A 94 -10.36 -12.95 9.47
C GLN A 94 -8.85 -12.93 9.12
N LEU A 95 -8.16 -11.80 9.31
CA LEU A 95 -6.71 -11.66 9.15
C LEU A 95 -5.92 -11.84 10.46
N ALA A 96 -6.60 -11.94 11.61
CA ALA A 96 -5.96 -12.13 12.92
C ALA A 96 -5.39 -13.57 13.07
N GLU A 97 -6.05 -14.53 12.44
CA GLU A 97 -5.72 -15.95 12.54
C GLU A 97 -4.62 -16.35 11.54
N ASP A 98 -3.47 -16.78 12.07
CA ASP A 98 -2.43 -17.53 11.34
C ASP A 98 -2.64 -19.04 11.48
N ASN A 99 -3.90 -19.47 11.44
CA ASN A 99 -4.27 -20.86 11.70
C ASN A 99 -3.94 -21.81 10.53
N GLY A 100 -3.05 -21.41 9.61
CA GLY A 100 -2.67 -22.20 8.43
C GLY A 100 -3.79 -22.50 7.43
N SER A 101 -5.05 -22.16 7.73
CA SER A 101 -6.23 -22.63 7.00
C SER A 101 -6.67 -21.72 5.85
N ILE A 102 -6.47 -20.40 5.96
CA ILE A 102 -6.78 -19.49 4.86
C ILE A 102 -5.56 -19.42 3.95
N ALA A 103 -5.53 -20.32 2.97
CA ALA A 103 -4.56 -20.27 1.88
C ALA A 103 -4.48 -18.84 1.33
N GLN A 104 -3.27 -18.39 0.98
CA GLN A 104 -3.02 -17.06 0.45
C GLN A 104 -4.00 -16.66 -0.67
N GLY A 105 -4.47 -17.62 -1.47
CA GLY A 105 -5.51 -17.41 -2.49
C GLY A 105 -6.87 -16.92 -1.92
N ALA A 106 -7.30 -17.45 -0.77
CA ALA A 106 -8.56 -17.09 -0.12
C ALA A 106 -8.48 -15.73 0.61
N ARG A 107 -7.32 -15.33 1.16
CA ARG A 107 -7.11 -13.95 1.68
C ARG A 107 -7.17 -12.90 0.56
N VAL A 108 -6.85 -13.31 -0.66
CA VAL A 108 -6.71 -12.46 -1.86
C VAL A 108 -8.01 -12.37 -2.68
N SER A 109 -8.94 -13.33 -2.55
CA SER A 109 -10.24 -13.36 -3.25
C SER A 109 -11.36 -12.62 -2.50
N GLN A 110 -11.03 -11.88 -1.45
CA GLN A 110 -12.02 -11.28 -0.57
C GLN A 110 -12.84 -10.20 -1.29
N PRO A 111 -14.19 -10.28 -1.29
CA PRO A 111 -15.04 -9.43 -2.10
C PRO A 111 -15.02 -7.96 -1.67
N TRP A 112 -14.59 -7.64 -0.46
CA TRP A 112 -14.44 -6.26 0.06
C TRP A 112 -13.11 -5.60 -0.30
N LEU A 113 -12.19 -6.29 -0.97
CA LEU A 113 -10.85 -5.79 -1.25
C LEU A 113 -10.64 -5.48 -2.74
N ARG A 114 -10.05 -4.31 -3.02
CA ARG A 114 -9.51 -3.95 -4.33
C ARG A 114 -8.16 -4.65 -4.49
N ARG A 115 -8.24 -5.88 -4.99
CA ARG A 115 -7.10 -6.79 -5.14
C ARG A 115 -6.02 -6.26 -6.08
N ASP A 116 -6.41 -5.72 -7.23
CA ASP A 116 -5.48 -5.42 -8.33
C ASP A 116 -5.30 -3.95 -8.62
N HIS A 117 -5.99 -3.09 -7.89
CA HIS A 117 -6.02 -1.66 -8.08
C HIS A 117 -6.24 -0.97 -6.73
N SER A 118 -6.11 0.34 -6.72
CA SER A 118 -6.51 1.18 -5.60
C SER A 118 -7.42 2.28 -6.11
N ALA A 119 -8.34 2.74 -5.25
CA ALA A 119 -8.92 4.06 -5.43
C ALA A 119 -7.93 5.11 -4.92
N ALA A 120 -8.16 6.38 -5.23
CA ALA A 120 -7.39 7.50 -4.74
C ALA A 120 -8.22 8.77 -4.68
N CYS A 121 -7.85 9.67 -3.78
CA CYS A 121 -8.25 11.06 -3.86
C CYS A 121 -7.14 11.82 -4.61
N PRO A 122 -7.45 12.47 -5.76
CA PRO A 122 -6.46 13.24 -6.53
C PRO A 122 -5.73 14.28 -5.67
N LEU A 123 -6.48 14.98 -4.81
CA LEU A 123 -5.98 16.04 -3.93
C LEU A 123 -5.02 15.49 -2.85
N CYS A 124 -5.37 14.38 -2.19
CA CYS A 124 -4.47 13.74 -1.23
C CYS A 124 -3.19 13.22 -1.91
N VAL A 125 -3.31 12.65 -3.11
CA VAL A 125 -2.14 12.15 -3.87
C VAL A 125 -1.20 13.29 -4.22
N GLU A 126 -1.73 14.44 -4.65
CA GLU A 126 -0.95 15.63 -4.93
C GLU A 126 -0.26 16.17 -3.67
N ALA A 127 -1.03 16.44 -2.61
CA ALA A 127 -0.54 17.02 -1.36
C ALA A 127 0.52 16.15 -0.66
N SER A 128 0.42 14.82 -0.79
CA SER A 128 1.36 13.88 -0.16
C SER A 128 2.57 13.54 -1.04
N GLY A 129 2.63 14.04 -2.28
CA GLY A 129 3.69 13.71 -3.23
C GLY A 129 3.61 12.28 -3.77
N GLY A 130 2.40 11.75 -3.91
CA GLY A 130 2.13 10.45 -4.55
C GLY A 130 1.94 9.29 -3.57
N ARG A 131 1.41 9.54 -2.36
CA ARG A 131 1.16 8.49 -1.36
C ARG A 131 -0.21 7.88 -1.54
N TRP A 132 -0.26 6.56 -1.52
CA TRP A 132 -1.49 5.79 -1.62
C TRP A 132 -1.82 5.16 -0.28
N LEU A 133 -3.01 5.44 0.23
CA LEU A 133 -3.44 4.95 1.54
C LEU A 133 -3.88 3.49 1.46
N LEU A 134 -3.57 2.72 2.50
CA LEU A 134 -3.97 1.33 2.64
C LEU A 134 -5.50 1.19 2.62
N GLY A 135 -6.20 2.11 3.28
CA GLY A 135 -7.67 2.13 3.37
C GLY A 135 -8.38 2.31 2.02
N TRP A 136 -7.76 2.98 1.04
CA TRP A 136 -8.33 3.16 -0.31
C TRP A 136 -8.44 1.87 -1.13
N ARG A 137 -7.78 0.81 -0.66
CA ARG A 137 -7.91 -0.52 -1.25
C ARG A 137 -9.14 -1.26 -0.72
N LEU A 138 -9.81 -0.77 0.31
CA LEU A 138 -11.06 -1.36 0.81
C LEU A 138 -12.24 -0.80 0.02
N LYS A 139 -13.18 -1.65 -0.39
CA LYS A 139 -14.34 -1.23 -1.22
C LYS A 139 -15.33 -0.34 -0.46
N TRP A 140 -15.38 -0.43 0.87
CA TRP A 140 -16.16 0.45 1.73
C TRP A 140 -15.50 1.81 1.99
N THR A 141 -14.33 2.06 1.40
CA THR A 141 -13.73 3.39 1.32
C THR A 141 -13.99 3.92 -0.09
N PHE A 142 -14.98 4.80 -0.22
CA PHE A 142 -15.50 5.25 -1.51
C PHE A 142 -15.45 6.77 -1.71
N LEU A 143 -15.28 7.54 -0.64
CA LEU A 143 -15.00 8.98 -0.70
C LEU A 143 -13.86 9.37 0.26
N CYS A 144 -13.28 10.55 0.04
CA CYS A 144 -12.32 11.17 0.93
C CYS A 144 -13.05 12.08 1.92
N ALA A 145 -12.96 11.79 3.22
CA ALA A 145 -13.63 12.59 4.25
C ALA A 145 -12.97 13.96 4.49
N ASP A 146 -11.70 14.12 4.11
CA ASP A 146 -10.94 15.37 4.25
C ASP A 146 -11.27 16.36 3.13
N HIS A 147 -11.37 15.88 1.88
CA HIS A 147 -11.61 16.71 0.70
C HIS A 147 -13.06 16.65 0.18
N LEU A 148 -13.90 15.77 0.75
CA LEU A 148 -15.30 15.58 0.37
C LEU A 148 -15.50 15.29 -1.12
N VAL A 149 -14.65 14.42 -1.67
CA VAL A 149 -14.72 13.98 -3.08
C VAL A 149 -14.82 12.45 -3.17
N TYR A 150 -15.54 11.95 -4.18
CA TYR A 150 -15.53 10.53 -4.49
C TYR A 150 -14.13 10.08 -4.93
N LEU A 151 -13.71 8.90 -4.48
CA LEU A 151 -12.40 8.36 -4.86
C LEU A 151 -12.43 7.90 -6.32
N VAL A 152 -11.39 8.27 -7.06
CA VAL A 152 -11.18 7.81 -8.43
C VAL A 152 -10.41 6.51 -8.42
N ASP A 153 -10.88 5.52 -9.18
CA ASP A 153 -10.17 4.25 -9.34
C ASP A 153 -9.91 3.89 -10.81
N ARG A 154 -10.31 4.75 -11.75
CA ARG A 154 -10.05 4.66 -13.20
C ARG A 154 -9.42 5.93 -13.71
N CYS A 155 -8.51 5.76 -14.66
CA CYS A 155 -7.93 6.88 -15.41
C CYS A 155 -8.94 7.40 -16.45
N PRO A 156 -9.22 8.72 -16.52
CA PRO A 156 -10.13 9.28 -17.52
C PRO A 156 -9.59 9.17 -18.95
N ARG A 157 -8.26 9.16 -19.15
CA ARG A 157 -7.64 9.05 -20.48
C ARG A 157 -7.71 7.64 -21.06
N CYS A 158 -7.46 6.60 -20.27
CA CYS A 158 -7.38 5.22 -20.78
C CYS A 158 -8.49 4.28 -20.27
N GLY A 159 -9.34 4.73 -19.34
CA GLY A 159 -10.45 3.95 -18.76
C GLY A 159 -10.03 2.80 -17.83
N LEU A 160 -8.73 2.50 -17.75
CA LEU A 160 -8.18 1.41 -16.95
C LEU A 160 -8.04 1.78 -15.48
N ARG A 161 -8.13 0.76 -14.62
CA ARG A 161 -8.02 0.94 -13.17
C ARG A 161 -6.63 1.42 -12.74
N LEU A 162 -6.59 2.30 -11.74
CA LEU A 162 -5.38 2.90 -11.19
C LEU A 162 -4.59 1.94 -10.31
N TYR A 163 -3.31 2.26 -10.10
CA TYR A 163 -2.43 1.55 -9.17
C TYR A 163 -2.43 0.02 -9.41
N TRP A 164 -2.40 -0.35 -10.70
CA TRP A 164 -2.52 -1.72 -11.18
C TRP A 164 -1.34 -2.63 -10.79
N ARG A 165 -1.67 -3.89 -10.46
CA ARG A 165 -0.73 -4.99 -10.22
C ARG A 165 -0.06 -5.47 -11.52
N LEU A 166 1.22 -5.82 -11.41
CA LEU A 166 2.08 -6.42 -12.43
C LEU A 166 2.78 -5.38 -13.31
N GLU A 167 4.08 -5.26 -13.07
CA GLU A 167 5.07 -4.77 -14.04
C GLU A 167 5.00 -3.29 -14.41
N ALA A 168 4.46 -2.45 -13.52
CA ALA A 168 4.60 -1.00 -13.65
C ALA A 168 6.09 -0.59 -13.63
N THR A 169 6.53 -0.13 -14.78
CA THR A 169 7.87 0.24 -15.24
C THR A 169 8.41 1.53 -14.61
N GLY A 170 8.34 1.66 -13.28
CA GLY A 170 9.09 2.66 -12.53
C GLY A 170 8.29 3.60 -11.62
N ALA A 171 9.00 4.59 -11.08
CA ALA A 171 8.58 5.55 -10.05
C ALA A 171 7.28 6.33 -10.32
N GLY A 172 6.84 6.38 -11.58
CA GLY A 172 5.71 7.18 -12.05
C GLY A 172 4.35 6.71 -11.56
N GLN A 173 4.21 5.47 -11.07
CA GLN A 173 2.90 4.94 -10.63
C GLN A 173 2.31 5.69 -9.42
N ARG A 174 3.15 6.44 -8.70
CA ARG A 174 2.76 7.24 -7.54
C ARG A 174 1.91 8.45 -7.92
N THR A 175 2.22 9.08 -9.05
CA THR A 175 1.64 10.36 -9.48
C THR A 175 1.00 10.32 -10.86
N HIS A 176 1.22 9.27 -11.65
CA HIS A 176 0.73 9.15 -13.02
C HIS A 176 0.16 7.76 -13.32
N CYS A 177 -0.74 7.71 -14.30
CA CYS A 177 -1.23 6.46 -14.87
C CYS A 177 -0.11 5.77 -15.71
N VAL A 178 0.43 4.68 -15.18
CA VAL A 178 1.50 3.89 -15.83
C VAL A 178 0.99 2.75 -16.72
N ARG A 179 -0.30 2.75 -17.07
CA ARG A 179 -0.85 1.72 -17.95
C ARG A 179 -0.24 1.84 -19.34
N PRO A 180 0.18 0.73 -19.97
CA PRO A 180 0.57 0.77 -21.38
C PRO A 180 -0.58 1.32 -22.22
N ALA A 181 -0.31 2.31 -23.07
CA ALA A 181 -1.27 2.75 -24.05
C ALA A 181 -1.44 1.62 -25.08
N ALA A 182 -2.62 1.02 -25.16
CA ALA A 182 -2.92 0.10 -26.25
C ALA A 182 -2.96 0.90 -27.56
N ARG A 183 -2.04 0.65 -28.50
CA ARG A 183 -2.23 1.12 -29.88
C ARG A 183 -3.29 0.22 -30.52
N ASN A 184 -4.39 0.81 -30.95
CA ASN A 184 -5.34 0.16 -31.86
C ASN A 184 -4.62 -0.07 -33.20
N GLY A 185 -3.97 -1.22 -33.37
CA GLY A 185 -3.29 -1.58 -34.61
C GLY A 185 -3.08 -3.08 -34.69
N ARG A 186 -3.72 -3.73 -35.67
CA ARG A 186 -3.46 -5.13 -36.03
C ARG A 186 -2.07 -5.20 -36.67
N GLY A 187 -1.05 -5.53 -35.90
CA GLY A 187 0.32 -5.64 -36.41
C GLY A 187 1.31 -5.89 -35.28
N GLY A 188 2.08 -6.97 -35.39
CA GLY A 188 2.89 -7.54 -34.32
C GLY A 188 3.96 -6.62 -33.70
N ARG A 189 4.28 -6.97 -32.44
CA ARG A 189 5.50 -6.70 -31.66
C ARG A 189 6.42 -5.58 -32.20
N ARG A 190 6.24 -4.36 -31.66
CA ARG A 190 7.36 -3.47 -31.31
C ARG A 190 7.11 -2.84 -29.95
N LEU A 191 8.07 -3.04 -29.05
CA LEU A 191 8.12 -2.55 -27.66
C LEU A 191 8.41 -1.03 -27.66
N GLY A 192 7.47 -0.23 -28.16
CA GLY A 192 7.43 1.21 -27.89
C GLY A 192 6.46 1.43 -26.74
N THR A 193 6.91 1.26 -25.50
CA THR A 193 6.07 1.27 -24.30
C THR A 193 5.70 2.69 -23.87
N THR A 194 4.92 3.40 -24.69
CA THR A 194 4.29 4.64 -24.24
C THR A 194 3.27 4.30 -23.14
N VAL A 195 3.56 4.75 -21.93
CA VAL A 195 2.60 4.69 -20.81
C VAL A 195 1.58 5.81 -20.98
N CYS A 196 0.37 5.61 -20.47
CA CYS A 196 -0.73 6.58 -20.53
C CYS A 196 -0.31 7.97 -20.02
N GLY A 197 0.44 8.02 -18.92
CA GLY A 197 1.06 9.23 -18.39
C GLY A 197 0.07 10.28 -17.87
N PHE A 198 -1.22 9.96 -17.73
CA PHE A 198 -2.19 10.91 -17.19
C PHE A 198 -1.90 11.18 -15.70
N PRO A 199 -1.70 12.43 -15.27
CA PRO A 199 -1.45 12.77 -13.87
C PRO A 199 -2.65 12.43 -12.99
N VAL A 200 -2.41 11.81 -11.83
CA VAL A 200 -3.49 11.46 -10.89
C VAL A 200 -4.10 12.71 -10.26
N ALA A 201 -3.29 13.75 -10.02
CA ALA A 201 -3.75 15.03 -9.49
C ALA A 201 -4.78 15.71 -10.41
N GLU A 202 -4.67 15.52 -11.72
CA GLU A 202 -5.59 16.10 -12.71
C GLU A 202 -6.86 15.26 -12.93
N MET A 203 -7.03 14.13 -12.21
CA MET A 203 -8.23 13.32 -12.38
C MET A 203 -9.45 14.02 -11.80
N PRO A 204 -10.63 13.95 -12.44
CA PRO A 204 -11.84 14.60 -11.96
C PRO A 204 -12.20 14.17 -10.54
N ALA A 205 -12.07 15.09 -9.58
CA ALA A 205 -12.43 14.89 -8.18
C ALA A 205 -13.88 15.34 -7.98
N LEU A 206 -14.84 14.45 -8.22
CA LEU A 206 -16.26 14.78 -8.11
C LEU A 206 -16.63 15.06 -6.65
N PRO A 207 -17.17 16.26 -6.33
CA PRO A 207 -17.57 16.59 -4.96
C PRO A 207 -18.73 15.71 -4.50
N VAL A 208 -18.74 15.40 -3.21
CA VAL A 208 -19.83 14.69 -2.54
C VAL A 208 -20.79 15.72 -1.97
N GLY A 209 -22.01 15.78 -2.51
CA GLY A 209 -23.09 16.59 -1.96
C GLY A 209 -24.00 15.84 -0.97
N ASP A 210 -23.79 14.53 -0.80
CA ASP A 210 -24.58 13.66 0.07
C ASP A 210 -23.98 13.64 1.49
N GLU A 211 -24.67 14.26 2.45
CA GLU A 211 -24.23 14.34 3.85
C GLU A 211 -24.23 12.97 4.55
N GLU A 212 -25.17 12.10 4.21
CA GLU A 212 -25.26 10.74 4.78
C GLU A 212 -24.07 9.89 4.29
N ALA A 213 -23.73 10.00 3.00
CA ALA A 213 -22.54 9.36 2.46
C ALA A 213 -21.27 9.79 3.22
N VAL A 214 -21.13 11.09 3.50
CA VAL A 214 -20.00 11.64 4.27
C VAL A 214 -20.01 11.10 5.71
N HIS A 215 -21.16 11.08 6.36
CA HIS A 215 -21.31 10.55 7.72
C HIS A 215 -20.90 9.07 7.79
N VAL A 216 -21.41 8.24 6.87
CA VAL A 216 -21.07 6.82 6.78
C VAL A 216 -19.57 6.63 6.55
N GLN A 217 -18.95 7.38 5.63
CA GLN A 217 -17.52 7.26 5.37
C GLN A 217 -16.67 7.65 6.58
N ARG A 218 -17.03 8.72 7.30
CA ARG A 218 -16.36 9.13 8.55
C ARG A 218 -16.45 8.05 9.61
N ARG A 219 -17.61 7.40 9.75
CA ARG A 219 -17.80 6.27 10.66
C ARG A 219 -16.93 5.07 10.27
N VAL A 220 -16.86 4.73 8.97
CA VAL A 220 -15.94 3.69 8.48
C VAL A 220 -14.50 4.04 8.82
N GLN A 221 -14.07 5.28 8.59
CA GLN A 221 -12.71 5.72 8.88
C GLN A 221 -12.39 5.64 10.38
N ALA A 222 -13.31 6.06 11.25
CA ALA A 222 -13.14 5.94 12.70
C ALA A 222 -12.96 4.48 13.15
N LEU A 223 -13.72 3.53 12.57
CA LEU A 223 -13.55 2.10 12.84
C LEU A 223 -12.20 1.56 12.37
N LEU A 224 -11.66 2.11 11.27
CA LEU A 224 -10.31 1.78 10.80
C LEU A 224 -9.24 2.37 11.72
N THR A 225 -9.42 3.59 12.23
CA THR A 225 -8.48 4.27 13.15
C THR A 225 -8.43 3.66 14.54
N LEU A 226 -9.47 2.95 15.02
CA LEU A 226 -9.39 2.21 16.29
C LEU A 226 -8.24 1.19 16.32
N ALA A 227 -7.81 0.70 15.16
CA ALA A 227 -6.59 -0.10 15.04
C ALA A 227 -5.30 0.72 15.26
N ASP A 228 -5.29 2.02 14.97
CA ASP A 228 -4.13 2.92 15.13
C ASP A 228 -3.87 3.25 16.60
N VAL A 229 -4.93 3.35 17.42
CA VAL A 229 -4.82 3.75 18.84
C VAL A 229 -4.47 2.57 19.76
N SER A 230 -4.84 1.34 19.38
CA SER A 230 -4.70 0.14 20.23
C SER A 230 -3.29 -0.47 20.28
N HIS A 231 -2.41 -0.12 19.34
CA HIS A 231 -1.03 -0.65 19.28
C HIS A 231 0.02 0.22 19.99
N ASN A 232 -0.39 1.31 20.65
CA ASN A 232 0.49 2.19 21.41
C ASN A 232 0.39 2.03 22.93
N ARG A 233 -0.26 0.96 23.43
CA ARG A 233 -0.12 0.60 24.85
C ARG A 233 1.31 0.09 25.06
N PRO A 234 2.15 0.74 25.90
CA PRO A 234 3.35 0.05 26.38
C PRO A 234 2.90 -1.25 27.03
N ARG A 235 3.54 -2.38 26.67
CA ARG A 235 3.41 -3.60 27.47
C ARG A 235 3.70 -3.17 28.90
N ALA A 236 2.69 -3.26 29.77
CA ALA A 236 2.87 -2.99 31.17
C ALA A 236 4.05 -3.86 31.62
N ALA A 237 5.15 -3.21 31.98
CA ALA A 237 6.17 -3.82 32.80
C ALA A 237 5.50 -4.03 34.16
N CYS A 238 5.11 -5.26 34.47
CA CYS A 238 5.02 -5.68 35.86
C CYS A 238 6.24 -6.55 36.13
N CYS A 239 7.20 -5.86 36.75
CA CYS A 239 8.31 -6.39 37.51
C CYS A 239 7.83 -7.39 38.57
N SER A 240 8.64 -8.43 38.73
CA SER A 240 9.12 -9.04 39.97
C SER A 240 8.17 -9.18 41.16
N SER A 241 8.02 -10.42 41.61
CA SER A 241 8.17 -10.73 43.03
C SER A 241 8.89 -12.07 43.17
N SER A 242 10.19 -11.96 43.46
CA SER A 242 10.99 -13.00 44.07
C SER A 242 10.45 -13.32 45.47
N SER A 243 10.32 -14.60 45.79
CA SER A 243 10.44 -15.15 47.14
C SER A 243 10.95 -16.57 46.99
#